data_AF-A0A7W6RJP2-F1
#
_entry.id   AF-A0A7W6RJP2-F1
#
_cell.length_a   1.000
_cell.length_b   1.000
_cell.length_c   1.000
_cell.angle_alpha   90.00
_cell.angle_beta   90.00
_cell.angle_gamma   90.00
#
_symmetry.space_group_name_H-M   'P 1'
#
loop_
_entity.id
_entity.type
_entity.pdbx_description
1 polymer ?
#
loop_
_entity_poly.entity_id
_entity_poly.type
_entity_poly.pdbx_seq_one_letter_code
_entity_poly.pdbx_strand_id
1 'polypeptide(L)'
;MPNIRNMAPKSGFDPRDRLIVALYAQLKAERETRETLEWAIRNGALSDEVLEAIAADPVRPVTSDDIASVEKIIALDERRKAAPRDDD
;
A
#
# COMPACT_ATOMS: atom_id res chain seq x y z
N MET A 1 -27.25 -38.71 -10.01
CA MET A 1 -26.72 -37.99 -8.83
C MET A 1 -26.28 -36.61 -9.30
N PRO A 2 -26.84 -35.49 -8.80
CA PRO A 2 -26.39 -34.18 -9.22
C PRO A 2 -25.05 -33.87 -8.53
N ASN A 3 -24.01 -33.64 -9.34
CA ASN A 3 -22.69 -33.32 -8.85
C ASN A 3 -22.70 -31.87 -8.35
N ILE A 4 -22.71 -31.72 -7.02
CA ILE A 4 -22.69 -30.42 -6.35
C ILE A 4 -21.28 -29.88 -6.54
N ARG A 5 -21.08 -29.03 -7.55
CA ARG A 5 -19.81 -28.31 -7.75
C ARG A 5 -19.56 -27.50 -6.49
N ASN A 6 -18.58 -27.93 -5.71
CA ASN A 6 -18.18 -27.28 -4.48
C ASN A 6 -17.50 -25.97 -4.89
N MET A 7 -18.28 -24.90 -4.99
CA MET A 7 -17.79 -23.56 -5.29
C MET A 7 -17.10 -23.04 -4.03
N ALA A 8 -15.88 -23.52 -3.79
CA ALA A 8 -15.03 -22.99 -2.73
C ALA A 8 -14.93 -21.47 -2.95
N PRO A 9 -15.30 -20.64 -1.96
CA PRO A 9 -15.19 -19.21 -2.11
C PRO A 9 -13.72 -18.89 -2.37
N LYS A 10 -13.43 -18.13 -3.43
CA LYS A 10 -12.10 -17.55 -3.70
C LYS A 10 -11.72 -16.73 -2.46
N SER A 11 -11.03 -17.38 -1.53
CA SER A 11 -10.81 -16.84 -0.20
C SER A 11 -9.66 -15.84 -0.27
N GLY A 12 -9.95 -14.59 0.06
CA GLY A 12 -8.96 -13.61 0.47
C GLY A 12 -8.50 -12.66 -0.63
N PHE A 13 -8.55 -11.37 -0.30
CA PHE A 13 -7.91 -10.26 -1.02
C PHE A 13 -6.55 -10.67 -1.59
N ASP A 14 -6.40 -10.59 -2.92
CA ASP A 14 -5.16 -10.86 -3.65
C ASP A 14 -4.02 -9.97 -3.08
N PRO A 15 -2.78 -10.47 -2.92
CA PRO A 15 -1.62 -9.65 -2.57
C PRO A 15 -1.51 -8.32 -3.33
N ARG A 16 -1.86 -8.31 -4.63
CA ARG A 16 -1.90 -7.10 -5.45
C ARG A 16 -2.95 -6.10 -4.96
N ASP A 17 -4.16 -6.56 -4.69
CA ASP A 17 -5.23 -5.71 -4.18
C ASP A 17 -4.88 -5.13 -2.81
N ARG A 18 -4.19 -5.93 -1.96
CA ARG A 18 -3.66 -5.46 -0.67
C ARG A 18 -2.60 -4.37 -0.84
N LEU A 19 -1.68 -4.54 -1.80
CA LEU A 19 -0.67 -3.53 -2.10
C LEU A 19 -1.32 -2.24 -2.61
N ILE A 20 -2.30 -2.33 -3.50
CA ILE A 20 -3.04 -1.16 -4.01
C ILE A 20 -3.73 -0.41 -2.87
N VAL A 21 -4.41 -1.12 -1.97
CA VAL A 21 -5.07 -0.52 -0.80
C VAL A 21 -4.05 0.13 0.14
N ALA A 22 -2.92 -0.52 0.40
CA ALA A 22 -1.86 0.03 1.25
C ALA A 22 -1.27 1.32 0.66
N LEU A 23 -0.95 1.32 -0.64
CA LEU A 23 -0.44 2.50 -1.35
C LEU A 23 -1.47 3.63 -1.39
N TYR A 24 -2.74 3.31 -1.60
CA TYR A 24 -3.83 4.29 -1.54
C TYR A 24 -3.95 4.93 -0.15
N ALA A 25 -3.92 4.11 0.91
CA ALA A 25 -3.99 4.61 2.29
C ALA A 25 -2.80 5.53 2.61
N GLN A 26 -1.59 5.15 2.18
CA GLN A 26 -0.40 5.98 2.33
C GLN A 26 -0.54 7.32 1.58
N LEU A 27 -0.98 7.30 0.32
CA LEU A 27 -1.17 8.51 -0.47
C LEU A 27 -2.24 9.43 0.14
N LYS A 28 -3.31 8.85 0.69
CA LYS A 28 -4.35 9.61 1.38
C LYS A 28 -3.80 10.31 2.63
N ALA A 29 -3.05 9.60 3.47
CA ALA A 29 -2.44 10.17 4.67
C ALA A 29 -1.47 11.32 4.33
N GLU A 30 -0.71 11.18 3.24
CA GLU A 30 0.19 12.23 2.75
C GLU A 30 -0.58 13.49 2.32
N ARG A 31 -1.71 13.33 1.61
CA ARG A 31 -2.56 14.46 1.21
C ARG A 31 -3.19 15.18 2.41
N GLU A 32 -3.73 14.44 3.36
CA GLU A 32 -4.31 15.00 4.59
C GLU A 32 -3.26 15.79 5.40
N THR A 33 -2.03 15.26 5.48
CA THR A 33 -0.90 15.96 6.11
C THR A 33 -0.57 17.24 5.38
N ARG A 34 -0.49 17.21 4.03
CA ARG A 34 -0.23 18.41 3.22
C ARG A 34 -1.32 19.46 3.42
N GLU A 35 -2.59 19.10 3.36
CA GLU A 35 -3.70 20.03 3.55
C GLU A 35 -3.67 20.69 4.94
N THR A 36 -3.34 19.90 5.98
CA THR A 36 -3.18 20.40 7.34
C THR A 36 -2.03 21.40 7.45
N LEU A 37 -0.89 21.09 6.82
CA LEU A 37 0.25 22.00 6.78
C LEU A 37 -0.09 23.28 6.01
N GLU A 38 -0.73 23.19 4.85
CA GLU A 38 -1.15 24.36 4.08
C GLU A 38 -2.10 25.26 4.87
N TRP A 39 -3.07 24.66 5.58
CA TRP A 39 -3.95 25.40 6.48
C TRP A 39 -3.14 26.07 7.61
N ALA A 40 -2.23 25.36 8.24
CA ALA A 40 -1.45 25.89 9.36
C ALA A 40 -0.54 27.06 8.91
N ILE A 41 0.06 26.97 7.72
CA ILE A 41 0.83 28.06 7.10
C ILE A 41 -0.06 29.28 6.88
N ARG A 42 -1.23 29.10 6.27
CA ARG A 42 -2.16 30.21 5.96
C ARG A 42 -2.69 30.92 7.21
N ASN A 43 -2.78 30.22 8.33
CA ASN A 43 -3.31 30.74 9.60
C ASN A 43 -2.21 31.13 10.61
N GLY A 44 -0.93 31.07 10.23
CA GLY A 44 0.19 31.41 11.11
C GLY A 44 0.33 30.48 12.32
N ALA A 45 -0.15 29.23 12.21
CA ALA A 45 -0.19 28.27 13.31
C ALA A 45 1.08 27.39 13.43
N LEU A 46 2.05 27.55 12.52
CA LEU A 46 3.34 26.86 12.55
C LEU A 46 4.40 27.75 13.21
N SER A 47 5.05 27.26 14.26
CA SER A 47 6.26 27.85 14.81
C SER A 47 7.52 27.33 14.09
N ASP A 48 8.60 28.09 14.17
CA ASP A 48 9.91 27.67 13.63
C ASP A 48 10.37 26.33 14.23
N GLU A 49 10.13 26.11 15.52
CA GLU A 49 10.44 24.85 16.21
C GLU A 49 9.69 23.65 15.60
N VAL A 50 8.43 23.83 15.21
CA VAL A 50 7.65 22.77 14.56
C VAL A 50 8.16 22.51 13.14
N LEU A 51 8.56 23.55 12.41
CA LEU A 51 9.15 23.41 11.08
C LEU A 51 10.51 22.71 11.14
N GLU A 52 11.34 23.03 12.13
CA GLU A 52 12.61 22.36 12.38
C GLU A 52 12.41 20.89 12.74
N ALA A 53 11.41 20.57 13.57
CA ALA A 53 11.08 19.19 13.92
C ALA A 53 10.63 18.37 12.70
N ILE A 54 9.84 18.97 11.80
CA ILE A 54 9.43 18.33 10.54
C ILE A 54 10.64 18.15 9.59
N ALA A 55 11.50 19.15 9.48
CA ALA A 55 12.68 19.09 8.61
C ALA A 55 13.75 18.11 9.11
N ALA A 56 13.83 17.91 10.43
CA ALA A 56 14.72 16.97 11.07
C ALA A 56 14.22 15.52 11.04
N ASP A 57 12.92 15.29 10.78
CA ASP A 57 12.36 13.95 10.67
C ASP A 57 12.93 13.23 9.42
N PRO A 58 13.71 12.15 9.59
CA PRO A 58 14.34 11.49 8.46
C PRO A 58 13.30 10.78 7.59
N VAL A 59 13.10 11.29 6.38
CA VAL A 59 12.44 10.52 5.32
C VAL A 59 13.32 9.32 5.01
N ARG A 60 12.87 8.11 5.35
CA ARG A 60 13.60 6.89 4.97
C ARG A 60 13.68 6.84 3.45
N PRO A 61 14.89 6.80 2.86
CA PRO A 61 15.02 6.64 1.42
C PRO A 61 14.46 5.28 1.02
N VAL A 62 13.74 5.24 -0.11
CA VAL A 62 13.34 3.98 -0.72
C VAL A 62 14.60 3.27 -1.20
N THR A 63 14.85 2.09 -0.66
CA THR A 63 16.04 1.30 -0.97
C THR A 63 15.77 0.30 -2.10
N SER A 64 16.84 -0.21 -2.71
CA SER A 64 16.71 -1.31 -3.68
C SER A 64 16.08 -2.57 -3.06
N ASP A 65 16.26 -2.79 -1.75
CA ASP A 65 15.67 -3.93 -1.03
C ASP A 65 14.15 -3.78 -0.88
N ASP A 66 13.66 -2.55 -0.68
CA ASP A 66 12.23 -2.25 -0.66
C ASP A 66 11.59 -2.56 -2.02
N ILE A 67 12.26 -2.17 -3.11
CA ILE A 67 11.81 -2.45 -4.48
C ILE A 67 11.81 -3.95 -4.75
N ALA A 68 12.91 -4.64 -4.45
CA ALA A 68 13.03 -6.09 -4.66
C ALA A 68 11.98 -6.88 -3.86
N SER A 69 11.65 -6.44 -2.65
CA SER A 69 10.59 -7.03 -1.83
C SER A 69 9.22 -6.93 -2.51
N VAL A 70 8.91 -5.77 -3.10
CA VAL A 70 7.67 -5.56 -3.86
C VAL A 70 7.65 -6.40 -5.13
N GLU A 71 8.74 -6.43 -5.91
CA GLU A 71 8.86 -7.24 -7.12
C GLU A 71 8.67 -8.74 -6.83
N LYS A 72 9.22 -9.23 -5.71
CA LYS A 72 9.03 -10.61 -5.27
C LYS A 72 7.56 -10.92 -4.98
N ILE A 73 6.84 -10.01 -4.34
CA ILE A 73 5.40 -10.17 -4.07
C ILE A 73 4.62 -10.26 -5.38
N ILE A 74 4.93 -9.39 -6.35
CA ILE A 74 4.31 -9.41 -7.68
C ILE A 74 4.60 -10.72 -8.40
N ALA A 75 5.85 -11.18 -8.42
CA ALA A 75 6.23 -12.43 -9.07
C ALA A 75 5.56 -13.67 -8.45
N LEU A 76 5.36 -13.67 -7.12
CA LEU A 76 4.63 -14.73 -6.42
C LEU A 76 3.15 -14.73 -6.77
N ASP A 77 2.55 -13.55 -6.92
CA ASP A 77 1.16 -13.41 -7.34
C ASP A 77 0.94 -13.91 -8.79
N GLU A 78 1.81 -13.49 -9.72
CA GLU A 78 1.76 -13.95 -11.11
C GLU A 78 1.92 -15.48 -11.23
N ARG A 79 2.82 -16.10 -10.45
CA ARG A 79 2.94 -17.56 -10.42
C ARG A 79 1.68 -18.26 -9.90
N ARG A 80 0.98 -17.68 -8.92
CA ARG A 80 -0.30 -18.22 -8.44
C ARG A 80 -1.40 -18.10 -9.49
N LYS A 81 -1.37 -17.06 -10.31
CA LYS A 81 -2.30 -16.88 -11.43
C LYS A 81 -2.02 -17.83 -12.60
N ALA A 82 -0.74 -18.15 -12.83
CA ALA A 82 -0.30 -19.04 -13.89
C ALA A 82 -0.35 -20.54 -13.56
N ALA A 83 -0.50 -20.91 -12.28
CA ALA A 83 -0.70 -22.31 -11.91
C ALA A 83 -2.01 -22.81 -12.54
N PRO A 84 -2.00 -23.96 -13.24
CA PRO A 84 -3.22 -24.53 -13.79
C PRO A 84 -4.20 -24.74 -12.62
N ARG A 85 -5.44 -24.29 -12.81
CA ARG A 85 -6.52 -24.82 -11.98
C ARG A 85 -6.59 -26.29 -12.38
N ASP A 86 -6.20 -27.18 -11.48
CA ASP A 86 -6.56 -28.58 -11.61
C ASP A 86 -8.09 -28.62 -11.59
N ASP A 87 -8.66 -28.66 -12.80
CA ASP A 87 -10.09 -28.80 -13.05
C ASP A 87 -10.43 -30.28 -12.83
N ASP A 88 -10.97 -30.61 -11.64
CA ASP A 88 -11.72 -31.84 -11.33
C ASP A 88 -13.24 -31.53 -11.24
#